data_AF-A0A6S6QY01-F1
#
_entry.id   AF-A0A6S6QY01-F1
#
_cell.length_a   1.000
_cell.length_b   1.000
_cell.length_c   1.000
_cell.angle_alpha   90.00
_cell.angle_beta   90.00
_cell.angle_gamma   90.00
#
_symmetry.space_group_name_H-M   'P 1'
#
loop_
_entity.id
_entity.type
_entity.pdbx_description
1 polymer ?
#
loop_
_entity_poly.entity_id
_entity_poly.type
_entity_poly.pdbx_seq_one_letter_code
_entity_poly.pdbx_strand_id
1 'polypeptide(L)'
;MAEDKKSVDKKQETLQSAKEKEIEGKITAAKKQTDNKASGTKTVENKATDKKQPAGNDTNKSNNKDIAKEAIKEEKRMAQEALGMVETRGLVAAIEAADAMLKAANVTLVGTEKIGSGLVSVMVRGDVGAVKAAVEAGSSSASKLGELVATHVIPRPHTDVEKILPAVK
;
A
#
# COMPACT_ATOMS: atom_id res chain seq x y z
N MET A 1 -31.89 -21.92 -13.21
CA MET A 1 -31.29 -20.69 -12.67
C MET A 1 -30.31 -20.93 -11.50
N ALA A 2 -29.86 -22.16 -11.24
CA ALA A 2 -28.92 -22.46 -10.14
C ALA A 2 -27.50 -22.83 -10.59
N GLU A 3 -27.22 -22.85 -11.90
CA GLU A 3 -25.94 -23.34 -12.44
C GLU A 3 -24.90 -22.22 -12.68
N ASP A 4 -25.33 -20.95 -12.72
CA ASP A 4 -24.42 -19.82 -13.00
C ASP A 4 -23.63 -19.33 -11.77
N LYS A 5 -24.14 -19.46 -10.54
CA LYS A 5 -23.41 -18.99 -9.34
C LYS A 5 -22.15 -19.81 -9.06
N LYS A 6 -22.21 -21.14 -9.22
CA LYS A 6 -21.05 -22.03 -9.03
C LYS A 6 -19.91 -21.76 -10.02
N SER A 7 -20.23 -21.28 -11.23
CA SER A 7 -19.26 -20.93 -12.27
C SER A 7 -18.47 -19.66 -11.90
N VAL A 8 -19.15 -18.66 -11.34
CA VAL A 8 -18.55 -17.38 -10.94
C VAL A 8 -17.68 -17.54 -9.69
N ASP A 9 -18.13 -18.32 -8.71
CA ASP A 9 -17.38 -18.59 -7.47
C ASP A 9 -16.08 -19.35 -7.77
N LYS A 10 -16.15 -20.36 -8.65
CA LYS A 10 -14.96 -21.10 -9.11
C LYS A 10 -13.98 -20.19 -9.85
N LYS A 11 -14.48 -19.23 -10.64
CA LYS A 11 -13.64 -18.25 -11.34
C LYS A 11 -12.94 -17.30 -10.36
N GLN A 12 -13.62 -16.87 -9.30
CA GLN A 12 -13.04 -16.04 -8.24
C GLN A 12 -11.98 -16.78 -7.42
N GLU A 13 -12.22 -18.03 -7.01
CA GLU A 13 -11.22 -18.87 -6.32
C GLU A 13 -9.97 -19.12 -7.18
N THR A 14 -10.16 -19.30 -8.50
CA THR A 14 -9.03 -19.54 -9.42
C THR A 14 -8.19 -18.27 -9.63
N LEU A 15 -8.82 -17.09 -9.66
CA LEU A 15 -8.14 -15.79 -9.73
C LEU A 15 -7.40 -15.44 -8.43
N GLN A 16 -7.93 -15.84 -7.28
CA GLN A 16 -7.31 -15.62 -5.98
C GLN A 16 -6.08 -16.53 -5.78
N SER A 17 -6.17 -17.80 -6.17
CA SER A 17 -5.03 -18.74 -6.18
C SER A 17 -3.93 -18.32 -7.18
N ALA A 18 -4.30 -17.68 -8.30
CA ALA A 18 -3.32 -17.14 -9.25
C ALA A 18 -2.57 -15.92 -8.68
N LYS A 19 -3.25 -15.02 -7.96
CA LYS A 19 -2.62 -13.90 -7.27
C LYS A 19 -1.68 -14.35 -6.15
N GLU A 20 -2.05 -15.39 -5.40
CA GLU A 20 -1.19 -15.99 -4.37
C GLU A 20 0.11 -16.55 -4.95
N LYS A 21 0.04 -17.25 -6.10
CA LYS A 21 1.23 -17.76 -6.80
C LYS A 21 2.12 -16.66 -7.39
N GLU A 22 1.51 -15.57 -7.86
CA GLU A 22 2.27 -14.41 -8.37
C GLU A 22 3.04 -13.70 -7.23
N ILE A 23 2.44 -13.62 -6.04
CA ILE A 23 3.06 -13.06 -4.84
C ILE A 23 4.19 -13.96 -4.35
N GLU A 24 4.01 -15.29 -4.33
CA GLU A 24 5.08 -16.26 -4.00
C GLU A 24 6.27 -16.17 -4.97
N GLY A 25 6.00 -15.97 -6.27
CA GLY A 25 7.03 -15.75 -7.28
C GLY A 25 7.85 -14.47 -7.05
N LYS A 26 7.18 -13.37 -6.69
CA LYS A 26 7.83 -12.08 -6.37
C LYS A 26 8.67 -12.15 -5.10
N ILE A 27 8.21 -12.88 -4.08
CA ILE A 27 8.95 -13.13 -2.82
C ILE A 27 10.24 -13.92 -3.09
N THR A 28 10.21 -14.89 -4.01
CA THR A 28 11.38 -15.70 -4.36
C THR A 28 12.44 -14.90 -5.13
N ALA A 29 12.02 -13.92 -5.94
CA ALA A 29 12.92 -13.04 -6.69
C ALA A 29 13.64 -12.01 -5.79
N ALA A 30 12.96 -11.46 -4.77
CA ALA A 30 13.55 -10.52 -3.82
C ALA A 30 14.67 -11.15 -2.98
N LYS A 31 14.60 -12.46 -2.70
CA LYS A 31 15.60 -13.19 -1.92
C LYS A 31 16.96 -13.32 -2.64
N LYS A 32 17.03 -13.16 -3.97
CA LYS A 32 18.28 -13.38 -4.74
C LYS A 32 19.15 -12.11 -4.87
N GLN A 33 18.65 -10.94 -4.47
CA GLN A 33 19.38 -9.66 -4.60
C GLN A 33 20.03 -9.18 -3.29
N THR A 34 19.70 -9.75 -2.14
CA THR A 34 20.24 -9.32 -0.84
C THR A 34 21.58 -9.98 -0.45
N ASP A 35 22.10 -10.92 -1.26
CA ASP A 35 23.32 -11.65 -0.91
C ASP A 35 24.63 -10.98 -1.40
N ASN A 36 24.60 -9.80 -2.02
CA ASN A 36 25.79 -9.24 -2.70
C ASN A 36 26.17 -7.78 -2.38
N LYS A 37 25.74 -7.20 -1.25
CA LYS A 37 26.24 -5.87 -0.86
C LYS A 37 26.46 -5.71 0.65
N ALA A 38 27.48 -6.38 1.16
CA ALA A 38 28.15 -6.01 2.41
C ALA A 38 29.67 -6.03 2.18
N SER A 39 30.19 -4.95 1.62
CA SER A 39 31.62 -4.60 1.58
C SER A 39 31.75 -3.19 2.15
N GLY A 40 32.48 -3.04 3.25
CA GLY A 40 32.64 -1.77 3.97
C GLY A 40 33.19 -1.93 5.39
N THR A 41 34.38 -2.51 5.49
CA THR A 41 35.44 -2.34 6.52
C THR A 41 35.11 -1.73 7.90
N LYS A 42 35.34 -2.53 8.96
CA LYS A 42 36.29 -2.22 10.05
C LYS A 42 36.70 -3.48 10.82
N THR A 43 38.01 -3.66 10.86
CA THR A 43 38.83 -4.70 11.52
C THR A 43 38.64 -4.76 13.04
N VAL A 44 38.47 -5.96 13.63
CA VAL A 44 39.26 -6.46 14.79
C VAL A 44 39.21 -8.01 14.77
N GLU A 45 40.39 -8.60 14.95
CA GLU A 45 40.71 -10.03 14.95
C GLU A 45 40.09 -10.81 16.13
N ASN A 46 39.77 -12.09 15.92
CA ASN A 46 40.23 -13.18 16.80
C ASN A 46 40.02 -14.58 16.21
N LYS A 47 41.16 -15.21 15.92
CA LYS A 47 41.61 -16.62 15.98
C LYS A 47 40.59 -17.79 15.99
N ALA A 48 40.86 -18.74 15.10
CA ALA A 48 40.17 -19.99 14.78
C ALA A 48 40.20 -21.09 15.86
N THR A 49 39.22 -22.02 15.80
CA THR A 49 39.41 -23.49 15.78
C THR A 49 38.12 -24.28 15.47
N ASP A 50 38.25 -25.30 14.63
CA ASP A 50 37.25 -26.31 14.19
C ASP A 50 36.52 -27.09 15.30
N LYS A 51 35.24 -27.43 15.07
CA LYS A 51 34.69 -28.81 15.17
C LYS A 51 33.17 -28.89 14.90
N LYS A 52 32.81 -29.68 13.88
CA LYS A 52 31.73 -30.68 13.85
C LYS A 52 30.28 -30.21 14.04
N GLN A 53 29.56 -30.07 12.93
CA GLN A 53 28.09 -30.13 12.88
C GLN A 53 27.62 -31.59 12.96
N PRO A 54 26.54 -31.88 13.72
CA PRO A 54 25.41 -32.52 13.04
C PRO A 54 24.04 -31.98 13.48
N ALA A 55 23.16 -31.93 12.46
CA ALA A 55 21.71 -32.16 12.46
C ALA A 55 20.84 -31.76 13.66
N GLY A 56 19.85 -30.90 13.37
CA GLY A 56 18.70 -30.62 14.23
C GLY A 56 17.80 -29.53 13.61
N ASN A 57 17.18 -29.83 12.47
CA ASN A 57 15.99 -29.11 11.99
C ASN A 57 14.89 -29.29 13.03
N ASP A 58 14.17 -28.21 13.43
CA ASP A 58 12.74 -28.25 13.79
C ASP A 58 12.09 -26.91 14.24
N THR A 59 12.58 -25.73 13.84
CA THR A 59 11.93 -24.47 14.30
C THR A 59 11.68 -23.37 13.27
N ASN A 60 11.95 -23.58 11.97
CA ASN A 60 11.76 -22.52 10.97
C ASN A 60 10.56 -22.74 10.02
N LYS A 61 9.39 -23.11 10.57
CA LYS A 61 8.13 -23.21 9.81
C LYS A 61 7.01 -22.30 10.34
N SER A 62 7.14 -21.82 11.57
CA SER A 62 6.24 -20.82 12.19
C SER A 62 6.46 -19.42 11.60
N ASN A 63 7.73 -19.02 11.45
CA ASN A 63 8.11 -17.62 11.19
C ASN A 63 7.60 -17.05 9.85
N ASN A 64 7.32 -17.89 8.85
CA ASN A 64 6.88 -17.42 7.54
C ASN A 64 5.36 -17.21 7.44
N LYS A 65 4.57 -17.95 8.24
CA LYS A 65 3.10 -17.81 8.24
C LYS A 65 2.64 -16.55 8.97
N ASP A 66 3.38 -16.14 9.99
CA ASP A 66 3.02 -14.99 10.81
C ASP A 66 3.29 -13.67 10.08
N ILE A 67 4.38 -13.59 9.30
CA ILE A 67 4.71 -12.41 8.47
C ILE A 67 3.66 -12.18 7.37
N ALA A 68 3.24 -13.26 6.68
CA ALA A 68 2.21 -13.16 5.64
C ALA A 68 0.85 -12.72 6.21
N LYS A 69 0.50 -13.19 7.41
CA LYS A 69 -0.74 -12.78 8.09
C LYS A 69 -0.74 -11.32 8.51
N GLU A 70 0.38 -10.81 9.02
CA GLU A 70 0.48 -9.40 9.43
C GLU A 70 0.39 -8.44 8.23
N ALA A 71 1.00 -8.78 7.09
CA ALA A 71 0.88 -7.97 5.87
C ALA A 71 -0.57 -7.92 5.35
N ILE A 72 -1.25 -9.08 5.29
CA ILE A 72 -2.66 -9.17 4.85
C ILE A 72 -3.59 -8.43 5.82
N LYS A 73 -3.30 -8.46 7.12
CA LYS A 73 -4.05 -7.77 8.15
C LYS A 73 -3.87 -6.26 8.06
N GLU A 74 -2.67 -5.78 7.77
CA GLU A 74 -2.39 -4.35 7.62
C GLU A 74 -3.05 -3.78 6.36
N GLU A 75 -2.98 -4.50 5.24
CA GLU A 75 -3.70 -4.12 4.01
C GLU A 75 -5.22 -4.06 4.24
N LYS A 76 -5.77 -5.01 5.00
CA LYS A 76 -7.18 -5.02 5.40
C LYS A 76 -7.53 -3.93 6.42
N ARG A 77 -6.58 -3.47 7.23
CA ARG A 77 -6.75 -2.36 8.19
C ARG A 77 -6.80 -1.04 7.42
N MET A 78 -5.85 -0.81 6.52
CA MET A 78 -5.83 0.33 5.61
C MET A 78 -7.10 0.41 4.75
N ALA A 79 -7.63 -0.73 4.29
CA ALA A 79 -8.88 -0.81 3.54
C ALA A 79 -10.14 -0.39 4.34
N GLN A 80 -10.04 -0.29 5.67
CA GLN A 80 -11.12 0.18 6.55
C GLN A 80 -10.89 1.60 7.08
N GLU A 81 -9.78 2.23 6.73
CA GLU A 81 -9.48 3.60 7.10
C GLU A 81 -10.29 4.60 6.25
N ALA A 82 -10.44 5.82 6.76
CA ALA A 82 -11.19 6.85 6.06
C ALA A 82 -10.53 7.21 4.72
N LEU A 83 -11.34 7.60 3.72
CA LEU A 83 -10.85 8.11 2.43
C LEU A 83 -10.93 9.63 2.42
N GLY A 84 -9.84 10.30 2.11
CA GLY A 84 -9.84 11.73 1.77
C GLY A 84 -9.57 11.92 0.27
N MET A 85 -10.30 12.83 -0.36
CA MET A 85 -10.14 13.17 -1.78
C MET A 85 -10.10 14.67 -1.98
N VAL A 86 -9.17 15.12 -2.83
CA VAL A 86 -9.09 16.49 -3.33
C VAL A 86 -8.92 16.41 -4.85
N GLU A 87 -9.86 17.00 -5.59
CA GLU A 87 -9.81 17.08 -7.05
C GLU A 87 -9.55 18.50 -7.50
N THR A 88 -8.60 18.67 -8.42
CA THR A 88 -8.20 19.97 -8.98
C THR A 88 -8.22 19.92 -10.50
N ARG A 89 -8.27 21.10 -11.12
CA ARG A 89 -7.89 21.25 -12.53
C ARG A 89 -6.41 21.63 -12.61
N GLY A 90 -5.63 20.74 -13.22
CA GLY A 90 -4.18 20.85 -13.40
C GLY A 90 -3.41 20.01 -12.38
N LEU A 91 -2.30 19.42 -12.84
CA LEU A 91 -1.45 18.54 -12.04
C LEU A 91 -0.67 19.28 -10.94
N VAL A 92 -0.28 20.54 -11.18
CA VAL A 92 0.52 21.32 -10.23
C VAL A 92 -0.29 21.60 -8.94
N ALA A 93 -1.55 22.00 -9.07
CA ALA A 93 -2.45 22.20 -7.93
C ALA A 93 -2.71 20.88 -7.17
N ALA A 94 -2.81 19.75 -7.88
CA ALA A 94 -2.95 18.44 -7.24
C ALA A 94 -1.69 18.04 -6.44
N ILE A 95 -0.49 18.29 -6.98
CA ILE A 95 0.76 18.01 -6.25
C ILE A 95 0.85 18.86 -4.98
N GLU A 96 0.51 20.15 -5.07
CA GLU A 96 0.45 21.04 -3.91
C GLU A 96 -0.59 20.56 -2.88
N ALA A 97 -1.76 20.10 -3.33
CA ALA A 97 -2.76 19.51 -2.45
C ALA A 97 -2.18 18.31 -1.70
N ALA A 98 -1.52 17.38 -2.41
CA ALA A 98 -0.94 16.18 -1.82
C ALA A 98 0.13 16.52 -0.77
N ASP A 99 1.02 17.46 -1.08
CA ASP A 99 2.06 17.91 -0.15
C ASP A 99 1.46 18.53 1.13
N ALA A 100 0.45 19.40 0.97
CA ALA A 100 -0.24 20.02 2.11
C ALA A 100 -1.02 18.99 2.95
N MET A 101 -1.68 18.01 2.33
CA MET A 101 -2.39 16.93 3.01
C MET A 101 -1.45 16.11 3.89
N LEU A 102 -0.30 15.68 3.35
CA LEU A 102 0.67 14.83 4.04
C LEU A 102 1.42 15.56 5.16
N LYS A 103 1.56 16.89 5.07
CA LYS A 103 2.16 17.72 6.13
C LYS A 103 1.19 18.03 7.28
N ALA A 104 -0.11 18.10 6.99
CA ALA A 104 -1.09 18.56 7.96
C ALA A 104 -1.53 17.49 8.96
N ALA A 105 -1.46 16.21 8.60
CA ALA A 105 -1.95 15.13 9.44
C ALA A 105 -1.23 13.80 9.18
N ASN A 106 -1.36 12.86 10.12
CA ASN A 106 -0.87 11.50 9.96
C ASN A 106 -1.78 10.71 8.99
N VAL A 107 -1.55 10.88 7.70
CA VAL A 107 -2.26 10.20 6.61
C VAL A 107 -1.28 9.61 5.60
N THR A 108 -1.71 8.58 4.90
CA THR A 108 -0.92 7.90 3.87
C THR A 108 -1.47 8.23 2.49
N LEU A 109 -0.60 8.58 1.55
CA LEU A 109 -0.99 8.78 0.15
C LEU A 109 -1.40 7.45 -0.49
N VAL A 110 -2.60 7.38 -1.05
CA VAL A 110 -3.09 6.23 -1.82
C VAL A 110 -2.62 6.31 -3.26
N GLY A 111 -2.68 7.51 -3.84
CA GLY A 111 -2.28 7.75 -5.20
C GLY A 111 -3.01 8.94 -5.81
N THR A 112 -2.87 9.07 -7.13
CA THR A 112 -3.54 10.09 -7.92
C THR A 112 -4.21 9.46 -9.13
N GLU A 113 -5.43 9.88 -9.44
CA GLU A 113 -6.16 9.46 -10.63
C GLU A 113 -6.31 10.64 -11.61
N LYS A 114 -6.16 10.37 -12.91
CA LYS A 114 -6.19 11.40 -13.97
C LYS A 114 -7.16 10.95 -15.06
N ILE A 115 -8.33 11.59 -15.11
CA ILE A 115 -9.42 11.15 -16.00
C ILE A 115 -9.51 11.94 -17.32
N GLY A 116 -8.63 12.92 -17.53
CA GLY A 116 -8.64 13.81 -18.69
C GLY A 116 -9.21 15.20 -18.38
N SER A 117 -9.30 16.07 -19.40
CA SER A 117 -9.80 17.45 -19.26
C SER A 117 -9.10 18.30 -18.18
N GLY A 118 -7.86 17.93 -17.87
CA GLY A 118 -7.07 18.52 -16.79
C GLY A 118 -7.49 18.11 -15.37
N LEU A 119 -8.46 17.22 -15.18
CA LEU A 119 -8.91 16.78 -13.86
C LEU A 119 -7.93 15.78 -13.25
N VAL A 120 -7.51 16.08 -12.02
CA VAL A 120 -6.60 15.24 -11.23
C VAL A 120 -7.14 15.13 -9.81
N SER A 121 -7.36 13.89 -9.37
CA SER A 121 -7.81 13.56 -8.02
C SER A 121 -6.66 12.99 -7.20
N VAL A 122 -6.46 13.52 -5.99
CA VAL A 122 -5.51 13.02 -4.98
C VAL A 122 -6.27 12.31 -3.87
N MET A 123 -5.79 11.13 -3.46
CA MET A 123 -6.47 10.31 -2.45
C MET A 123 -5.53 9.97 -1.28
N VAL A 124 -6.04 10.02 -0.04
CA VAL A 124 -5.30 9.65 1.17
C VAL A 124 -6.11 8.75 2.10
N ARG A 125 -5.41 7.95 2.92
CA ARG A 125 -5.96 7.08 3.98
C ARG A 125 -5.52 7.51 5.37
N GLY A 126 -6.34 7.24 6.37
CA GLY A 126 -5.99 7.38 7.78
C GLY A 126 -7.22 7.43 8.69
N ASP A 127 -7.01 7.85 9.94
CA ASP A 127 -8.12 8.08 10.86
C ASP A 127 -9.02 9.23 10.37
N VAL A 128 -10.32 9.15 10.66
CA VAL A 128 -11.33 10.11 10.18
C VAL A 128 -10.95 11.57 10.51
N GLY A 129 -10.42 11.82 11.72
CA GLY A 129 -9.97 13.14 12.13
C GLY A 129 -8.76 13.64 11.33
N ALA A 130 -7.76 12.77 11.15
CA ALA A 130 -6.56 13.07 10.37
C ALA A 130 -6.91 13.35 8.90
N VAL A 131 -7.78 12.53 8.31
CA VAL A 131 -8.24 12.70 6.92
C VAL A 131 -9.01 14.00 6.72
N LYS A 132 -9.88 14.39 7.67
CA LYS A 132 -10.58 15.69 7.60
C LYS A 132 -9.59 16.86 7.63
N ALA A 133 -8.65 16.85 8.57
CA ALA A 133 -7.62 17.89 8.67
C ALA A 133 -6.75 17.95 7.40
N ALA A 134 -6.36 16.80 6.86
CA ALA A 134 -5.60 16.72 5.61
C ALA A 134 -6.38 17.34 4.44
N VAL A 135 -7.64 16.95 4.22
CA VAL A 135 -8.47 17.47 3.12
C VAL A 135 -8.71 18.97 3.25
N GLU A 136 -8.90 19.49 4.46
CA GLU A 136 -9.04 20.93 4.70
C GLU A 136 -7.76 21.69 4.31
N ALA A 137 -6.59 21.22 4.75
CA ALA A 137 -5.30 21.82 4.39
C ALA A 137 -5.01 21.73 2.89
N GLY A 138 -5.21 20.56 2.30
CA GLY A 138 -5.00 20.30 0.87
C GLY A 138 -5.88 21.18 -0.01
N SER A 139 -7.17 21.28 0.32
CA SER A 139 -8.12 22.10 -0.43
C SER A 139 -7.81 23.59 -0.33
N SER A 140 -7.40 24.08 0.85
CA SER A 140 -6.96 25.46 1.06
C SER A 140 -5.72 25.80 0.24
N SER A 141 -4.72 24.90 0.18
CA SER A 141 -3.50 25.15 -0.60
C SER A 141 -3.76 25.07 -2.10
N ALA A 142 -4.48 24.05 -2.55
CA ALA A 142 -4.85 23.87 -3.95
C ALA A 142 -5.63 25.07 -4.52
N SER A 143 -6.58 25.61 -3.75
CA SER A 143 -7.40 26.76 -4.17
C SER A 143 -6.61 28.06 -4.33
N LYS A 144 -5.45 28.18 -3.65
CA LYS A 144 -4.56 29.36 -3.80
C LYS A 144 -3.70 29.26 -5.05
N LEU A 145 -3.29 28.04 -5.42
CA LEU A 145 -2.38 27.80 -6.53
C LEU A 145 -3.11 27.57 -7.87
N GLY A 146 -4.31 27.02 -7.84
CA GLY A 146 -5.09 26.68 -9.03
C GLY A 146 -6.59 26.53 -8.75
N GLU A 147 -7.27 25.76 -9.60
CA GLU A 147 -8.71 25.52 -9.51
C GLU A 147 -9.00 24.27 -8.68
N LEU A 148 -9.61 24.45 -7.50
CA LEU A 148 -10.22 23.36 -6.74
C LEU A 148 -11.57 23.00 -7.37
N VAL A 149 -11.76 21.72 -7.71
CA VAL A 149 -12.98 21.21 -8.35
C VAL A 149 -13.89 20.57 -7.32
N ALA A 150 -13.35 19.67 -6.50
CA ALA A 150 -14.12 18.95 -5.49
C ALA A 150 -13.26 18.52 -4.31
N THR A 151 -13.91 18.32 -3.17
CA THR A 151 -13.32 17.67 -1.99
C THR A 151 -14.34 16.72 -1.40
N HIS A 152 -13.89 15.61 -0.83
CA HIS A 152 -14.78 14.70 -0.12
C HIS A 152 -14.04 13.85 0.90
N VAL A 153 -14.75 13.47 1.96
CA VAL A 153 -14.28 12.54 2.99
C VAL A 153 -15.30 11.45 3.19
N ILE A 154 -14.86 10.20 3.10
CA ILE A 154 -15.66 9.01 3.40
C ILE A 154 -15.10 8.38 4.67
N PRO A 155 -15.73 8.55 5.86
CA PRO A 155 -15.19 8.06 7.13
C PRO A 155 -14.97 6.54 7.19
N ARG A 156 -15.79 5.78 6.48
CA ARG A 156 -15.73 4.32 6.42
C ARG A 156 -16.19 3.84 5.04
N PRO A 157 -15.29 3.78 4.05
CA PRO A 157 -15.66 3.26 2.73
C PRO A 157 -16.02 1.78 2.83
N HIS A 158 -16.83 1.31 1.89
CA HIS A 158 -17.05 -0.12 1.72
C HIS A 158 -15.75 -0.78 1.21
N THR A 159 -15.46 -2.00 1.63
CA THR A 159 -14.20 -2.69 1.28
C THR A 159 -14.00 -2.86 -0.23
N ASP A 160 -15.10 -2.95 -0.99
CA ASP A 160 -15.03 -3.04 -2.46
C ASP A 160 -14.53 -1.77 -3.15
N VAL A 161 -14.57 -0.61 -2.47
CA VAL A 161 -14.04 0.65 -3.00
C VAL A 161 -12.55 0.55 -3.26
N GLU A 162 -11.79 -0.25 -2.48
CA GLU A 162 -10.36 -0.45 -2.71
C GLU A 162 -10.04 -0.99 -4.11
N LYS A 163 -10.98 -1.73 -4.72
CA LYS A 163 -10.77 -2.35 -6.04
C LYS A 163 -10.66 -1.32 -7.17
N ILE A 164 -11.13 -0.09 -6.94
CA ILE A 164 -11.17 0.98 -7.94
C ILE A 164 -10.19 2.12 -7.63
N LEU A 165 -9.55 2.10 -6.45
CA LEU A 165 -8.61 3.15 -6.09
C LEU A 165 -7.25 2.95 -6.79
N PRO A 166 -6.56 4.04 -7.15
CA PRO A 166 -5.20 3.95 -7.65
C PRO A 166 -4.26 3.45 -6.55
N ALA A 167 -3.15 2.83 -6.96
CA ALA A 167 -2.06 2.52 -6.06
C ALA A 167 -0.86 3.42 -6.39
N VAL A 168 -0.13 3.87 -5.36
CA VAL A 168 1.16 4.54 -5.53
C VAL A 168 2.08 3.60 -6.32
N LYS A 169 2.58 4.08 -7.47
CA LYS A 169 3.48 3.34 -8.36
C LYS A 169 4.93 3.46 -7.94
#